data_AF-A0A3B8Q8X9-F1
#
_entry.id   AF-A0A3B8Q8X9-F1
#
_cell.length_a   1.000
_cell.length_b   1.000
_cell.length_c   1.000
_cell.angle_alpha   90.00
_cell.angle_beta   90.00
_cell.angle_gamma   90.00
#
_symmetry.space_group_name_H-M   'P 1'
#
loop_
_entity.id
_entity.type
_entity.pdbx_description
1 polymer ?
#
loop_
_entity_poly.entity_id
_entity_poly.type
_entity_poly.pdbx_seq_one_letter_code
_entity_poly.pdbx_strand_id
1 'polypeptide(L)' 'SASDSDRLEAEIERVRKGMAEGRTCSECGHLNVKKSRFCTSCGGRLGEVATAGVNPVSA' A
#
# COMPACT_ATOMS: atom_id res chain seq x y z
N SER A 1 8.62 29.61 6.13
CA SER A 1 9.07 28.43 5.36
C SER A 1 9.08 27.26 6.31
N ALA A 2 8.54 26.11 5.92
CA ALA A 2 8.70 24.89 6.71
C ALA A 2 10.18 24.54 6.78
N SER A 3 10.67 24.14 7.96
CA SER A 3 12.06 23.74 8.14
C SER A 3 12.32 22.42 7.41
N ASP A 4 13.58 22.12 7.08
CA ASP A 4 13.94 20.83 6.47
C ASP A 4 13.54 19.64 7.36
N SER A 5 13.55 19.84 8.69
CA SER A 5 13.05 18.87 9.67
C SER A 5 11.57 18.55 9.47
N ASP A 6 10.73 19.58 9.35
CA ASP A 6 9.28 19.43 9.19
C ASP A 6 8.94 18.64 7.91
N ARG A 7 9.72 18.86 6.84
CA ARG A 7 9.57 18.13 5.59
C ARG A 7 9.93 16.66 5.76
N LEU A 8 11.01 16.35 6.46
CA LEU A 8 11.43 14.99 6.75
C LEU A 8 10.39 14.27 7.62
N GLU A 9 9.89 14.93 8.67
CA GLU A 9 8.84 14.39 9.53
C GLU A 9 7.57 14.05 8.74
N ALA A 10 7.12 14.95 7.86
CA ALA A 10 5.97 14.72 6.99
C ALA A 10 6.18 13.54 6.03
N GLU A 11 7.41 13.31 5.55
CA GLU A 11 7.73 12.18 4.69
C GLU A 11 7.73 10.84 5.44
N ILE A 12 8.31 10.81 6.64
CA ILE A 12 8.29 9.63 7.52
C ILE A 12 6.85 9.20 7.81
N GLU A 13 5.97 10.16 8.11
CA GLU A 13 4.57 9.86 8.40
C GLU A 13 3.83 9.29 7.18
N ARG A 14 4.07 9.85 5.98
CA ARG A 14 3.51 9.29 4.73
C ARG A 14 3.96 7.85 4.50
N VAL A 15 5.23 7.54 4.75
CA VAL A 15 5.77 6.17 4.61
C VAL A 15 5.14 5.23 5.62
N ARG A 16 5.07 5.62 6.90
CA ARG A 16 4.46 4.82 7.97
C ARG A 16 3.00 4.48 7.68
N LYS A 17 2.20 5.47 7.26
CA LYS A 17 0.81 5.24 6.87
C LYS A 17 0.69 4.25 5.71
N GLY A 18 1.56 4.34 4.71
CA GLY A 18 1.60 3.41 3.59
C GLY A 18 1.93 1.95 3.97
N MET A 19 2.72 1.76 5.04
CA MET A 19 3.02 0.42 5.59
C MET A 19 1.88 -0.09 6.49
N ALA A 20 1.23 0.78 7.26
CA ALA A 20 0.08 0.42 8.10
C ALA A 20 -1.13 -0.04 7.27
N GLU A 21 -1.34 0.56 6.10
CA GLU A 21 -2.34 0.12 5.12
C GLU A 21 -1.82 -1.00 4.19
N GLY A 22 -0.69 -1.63 4.55
CA GLY A 22 -0.06 -2.70 3.80
C GLY A 22 -0.93 -3.95 3.67
N ARG A 23 -0.45 -4.88 2.86
CA ARG A 23 -1.13 -6.16 2.61
C ARG A 23 -0.19 -7.31 2.83
N THR A 24 -0.71 -8.33 3.50
CA THR A 24 0.00 -9.58 3.70
C THR A 24 -0.09 -10.42 2.43
N CYS A 25 1.03 -10.99 1.98
CA CYS A 25 1.06 -11.94 0.89
C CYS A 25 0.36 -13.24 1.33
N SER A 26 -0.62 -13.72 0.55
CA SER A 26 -1.30 -15.00 0.80
C SER A 26 -0.37 -16.21 0.69
N GLU A 27 0.67 -16.10 -0.15
CA GLU A 27 1.59 -17.21 -0.45
C GLU A 27 2.65 -17.41 0.65
N CYS A 28 3.21 -16.33 1.20
CA CYS A 28 4.34 -16.42 2.13
C CYS A 28 4.17 -15.65 3.44
N GLY A 29 3.07 -14.91 3.62
CA GLY A 29 2.81 -14.14 4.84
C GLY A 29 3.62 -12.85 5.00
N HIS A 30 4.44 -12.46 4.03
CA HIS A 30 5.20 -11.21 4.10
C HIS A 30 4.28 -9.99 3.99
N LEU A 31 4.47 -8.98 4.85
CA LEU A 31 3.77 -7.69 4.76
C LEU A 31 4.41 -6.84 3.65
N ASN A 32 3.59 -6.38 2.70
CA ASN A 32 4.01 -5.54 1.59
C ASN A 32 3.28 -4.19 1.66
N VAL A 33 3.87 -3.14 1.10
CA VAL A 33 3.19 -1.84 0.99
C VAL A 33 1.91 -1.98 0.15
N LYS A 34 0.88 -1.19 0.47
CA LYS A 34 -0.47 -1.31 -0.10
C LYS A 34 -0.50 -1.41 -1.63
N LYS A 35 0.36 -0.63 -2.30
CA LYS A 35 0.42 -0.50 -3.76
C LYS A 35 1.35 -1.52 -4.45
N SER A 36 1.96 -2.45 -3.71
CA SER A 36 2.79 -3.50 -4.31
C SER A 36 1.95 -4.41 -5.21
N ARG A 37 2.41 -4.63 -6.44
CA ARG A 37 1.81 -5.56 -7.42
C ARG A 37 2.36 -6.99 -7.27
N PHE A 38 3.59 -7.10 -6.79
CA PHE A 38 4.29 -8.36 -6.53
C PHE A 38 4.86 -8.35 -5.11
N CYS A 39 4.99 -9.51 -4.49
CA CYS A 39 5.61 -9.65 -3.19
C CYS A 39 7.12 -9.45 -3.31
N THR A 40 7.69 -8.57 -2.49
CA THR A 40 9.14 -8.29 -2.47
C THR A 40 9.96 -9.40 -1.82
N SER A 41 9.32 -10.38 -1.17
CA SER A 41 9.97 -11.52 -0.55
C SER A 41 9.95 -12.77 -1.43
N CYS A 42 8.79 -13.15 -1.99
CA CYS A 42 8.65 -14.39 -2.77
C CYS A 42 8.37 -14.19 -4.26
N GLY A 43 8.09 -12.96 -4.72
CA GLY A 43 7.75 -12.67 -6.13
C GLY A 43 6.30 -12.97 -6.53
N GLY A 44 5.48 -13.57 -5.65
CA GLY A 44 4.07 -13.87 -5.93
C GLY A 44 3.24 -12.61 -6.25
N ARG A 45 2.27 -12.71 -7.15
CA ARG A 45 1.35 -11.59 -7.44
C ARG A 45 0.48 -11.29 -6.24
N LEU A 46 0.42 -10.02 -5.88
CA LEU A 46 -0.50 -9.51 -4.87
C LEU A 46 -1.73 -9.02 -5.66
N GLY A 47 -2.83 -9.78 -5.64
CA GLY A 47 -4.03 -9.54 -6.49
C GLY A 47 -4.54 -8.10 -6.45
N GLU A 48 -5.31 -7.62 -7.42
CA GLU A 48 -5.68 -6.19 -7.47
C GLU A 48 -6.27 -5.68 -6.16
N VAL A 49 -5.81 -4.50 -5.72
CA VAL A 49 -6.51 -3.76 -4.68
C VAL A 49 -7.86 -3.46 -5.30
N ALA A 50 -8.91 -4.16 -4.88
CA ALA A 50 -10.25 -3.81 -5.26
C ALA A 50 -10.46 -2.37 -4.77
N THR A 51 -10.26 -1.39 -5.64
CA THR A 51 -10.99 -0.14 -5.56
C THR A 51 -12.43 -0.63 -5.58
N ALA A 52 -13.12 -0.56 -4.44
CA ALA A 52 -14.50 -0.93 -4.32
C ALA A 52 -15.26 -0.15 -5.41
N GLY A 53 -15.43 -0.81 -6.55
CA GLY A 53 -16.08 -0.28 -7.72
C GLY A 53 -17.55 -0.30 -7.37
N VAL A 54 -18.12 0.89 -7.27
CA VAL A 54 -19.55 1.09 -7.46
C VAL A 54 -19.93 0.30 -8.71
N ASN A 55 -20.81 -0.69 -8.55
CA ASN A 55 -21.48 -1.34 -9.67
C ASN A 55 -22.63 -0.42 -10.09
N PRO A 56 -22.61 0.26 -11.26
CA PRO A 56 -23.85 0.71 -11.87
C PRO A 56 -24.48 -0.54 -12.52
N VAL A 57 -25.28 -1.27 -11.75
CA VAL A 57 -26.06 -2.39 -12.29
C VAL A 57 -27.23 -1.83 -13.11
N SER A 58 -27.13 -2.09 -14.43
CA SER A 58 -28.18 -2.43 -15.39
C SER A 58 -29.32 -1.45 -15.71
N ALA A 59 -29.40 -1.05 -16.99
CA ALA A 59 -30.62 -0.76 -17.72
C ALA A 59 -30.62 -1.54 -19.05
#